data_AF-A0A5R8M5R1-F1
#
_entry.id   AF-A0A5R8M5R1-F1
#
_cell.length_a   1.000
_cell.length_b   1.000
_cell.length_c   1.000
_cell.angle_alpha   90.00
_cell.angle_beta   90.00
_cell.angle_gamma   90.00
#
_symmetry.space_group_name_H-M   'P 1'
#
loop_
_entity.id
_entity.type
_entity.pdbx_description
1 polymer ?
#
loop_
_entity_poly.entity_id
_entity_poly.type
_entity_poly.pdbx_seq_one_letter_code
_entity_poly.pdbx_strand_id
1 'polypeptide(L)'
;MKKLTFFLLSILLLSNLNMKAQDNGAAIAGAVAGIAAIGAGIAAVEQMKEQAELSATEWFLTHHPEFNQFSLKTLDFDGKKLKDMSTTSVITFKIQEFDIYNDEPLLGEKSVLFGFTSYGWINEYGIDFNKVQWFLINNEEWMNMMTAYSKVASGVENESIIRDALTNGKVLNRGIKGKKGQDVDFYKIDGDMYLVTDYSDDMKFIYNERSLGIYLKKTTDLVQIKRNSIIEIHEFFFDEN
;
A
#
# COMPACT_ATOMS: atom_id res chain seq x y z
N MET A 1 47.83 32.29 -3.22
CA MET A 1 46.80 32.08 -4.27
C MET A 1 46.90 30.66 -4.77
N LYS A 2 45.78 30.09 -5.27
CA LYS A 2 45.54 28.69 -5.71
C LYS A 2 44.89 27.76 -4.67
N LYS A 3 43.76 28.22 -4.11
CA LYS A 3 42.64 27.34 -3.77
C LYS A 3 41.70 27.36 -4.99
N LEU A 4 41.70 26.33 -5.83
CA LEU A 4 40.74 26.24 -6.93
C LEU A 4 40.61 24.80 -7.47
N THR A 5 40.00 23.91 -6.69
CA THR A 5 39.61 22.57 -7.16
C THR A 5 38.32 22.09 -6.50
N PHE A 6 37.28 22.94 -6.51
CA PHE A 6 35.91 22.52 -6.17
C PHE A 6 34.85 23.26 -7.01
N PHE A 7 35.11 23.37 -8.31
CA PHE A 7 34.17 24.01 -9.25
C PHE A 7 34.08 23.25 -10.57
N LEU A 8 33.78 21.94 -10.50
CA LEU A 8 33.56 21.12 -11.70
C LEU A 8 32.30 20.26 -11.68
N LEU A 9 31.41 20.39 -10.68
CA LEU A 9 30.14 19.65 -10.64
C LEU A 9 28.89 20.52 -10.85
N SER A 10 29.02 21.86 -10.90
CA SER A 10 27.91 22.80 -10.99
C SER A 10 27.70 23.43 -12.39
N ILE A 11 28.53 23.07 -13.39
CA ILE A 11 28.43 23.61 -14.77
C ILE A 11 27.68 22.67 -15.74
N LEU A 12 27.26 21.48 -15.29
CA LEU A 12 26.42 20.57 -16.09
C LEU A 12 24.92 20.94 -16.10
N LEU A 13 24.51 22.03 -15.43
CA LEU A 13 23.11 22.45 -15.31
C LEU A 13 22.69 23.59 -16.25
N LEU A 14 23.54 24.09 -17.16
CA LEU A 14 23.25 25.35 -17.89
C LEU A 14 23.50 25.34 -19.42
N SER A 15 23.57 24.20 -20.09
CA SER A 15 23.59 24.20 -21.57
C SER A 15 22.69 23.13 -22.18
N ASN A 16 21.41 23.51 -22.40
CA ASN A 16 20.62 23.13 -23.59
C ASN A 16 19.32 23.94 -23.65
N LEU A 17 19.43 25.26 -23.83
CA LEU A 17 18.36 26.06 -24.45
C LEU A 17 18.58 26.03 -25.97
N ASN A 18 18.01 25.02 -26.63
CA ASN A 18 17.77 25.05 -28.07
C ASN A 18 16.32 24.61 -28.29
N MET A 19 15.40 25.57 -28.21
CA MET A 19 14.04 25.43 -28.73
C MET A 19 14.12 25.30 -30.26
N LYS A 20 13.83 24.11 -30.78
CA LYS A 20 13.43 23.92 -32.18
C LYS A 20 11.95 23.61 -32.24
N ALA A 21 11.22 24.52 -32.88
CA ALA A 21 9.81 24.40 -33.17
C ALA A 21 9.57 23.34 -34.27
N GLN A 22 8.71 22.37 -33.94
CA GLN A 22 7.77 21.62 -34.77
C GLN A 22 8.20 21.15 -36.18
N ASP A 23 8.33 19.83 -36.36
CA ASP A 23 7.71 19.13 -37.48
C ASP A 23 7.31 17.69 -37.06
N ASN A 24 6.26 17.18 -37.69
CA ASN A 24 5.43 16.05 -37.29
C ASN A 24 6.15 14.69 -37.20
N GLY A 25 5.85 13.94 -36.14
CA GLY A 25 5.99 12.48 -36.09
C GLY A 25 7.31 11.98 -35.49
N ALA A 26 7.20 11.38 -34.30
CA ALA A 26 8.22 10.55 -33.65
C ALA A 26 9.54 11.26 -33.26
N ALA A 27 9.57 11.89 -32.09
CA ALA A 27 10.71 11.79 -31.17
C ALA A 27 10.35 12.39 -29.81
N ILE A 28 10.32 11.50 -28.82
CA ILE A 28 10.49 11.77 -27.40
C ILE A 28 11.82 12.52 -27.22
N ALA A 29 11.79 13.82 -26.92
CA ALA A 29 12.94 14.56 -26.42
C ALA A 29 12.50 15.92 -25.84
N GLY A 30 12.49 16.05 -24.51
CA GLY A 30 12.23 17.32 -23.85
C GLY A 30 12.01 17.14 -22.35
N ALA A 31 13.08 16.86 -21.61
CA ALA A 31 13.06 16.91 -20.16
C ALA A 31 12.73 18.34 -19.69
N VAL A 32 11.92 18.41 -18.63
CA VAL A 32 11.40 19.62 -17.95
C VAL A 32 10.12 20.21 -18.55
N ALA A 33 8.98 19.51 -18.38
CA ALA A 33 7.65 20.08 -18.07
C ALA A 33 6.55 19.00 -18.19
N GLY A 34 5.94 18.63 -17.06
CA GLY A 34 4.65 17.92 -17.03
C GLY A 34 4.69 16.46 -17.44
N ILE A 35 3.91 15.64 -16.76
CA ILE A 35 3.70 14.23 -17.06
C ILE A 35 2.73 14.11 -18.25
N ALA A 36 3.12 14.74 -19.36
CA ALA A 36 2.36 14.82 -20.60
C ALA A 36 2.76 13.73 -21.62
N ALA A 37 3.56 12.73 -21.21
CA ALA A 37 3.99 11.63 -22.05
C ALA A 37 3.82 10.26 -21.36
N ILE A 38 2.81 10.06 -20.52
CA ILE A 38 2.48 8.70 -20.06
C ILE A 38 1.79 7.94 -21.19
N GLY A 39 2.59 7.45 -22.14
CA GLY A 39 2.22 6.22 -22.82
C GLY A 39 2.03 5.13 -21.77
N ALA A 40 0.99 4.31 -21.90
CA ALA A 40 0.68 3.19 -21.01
C ALA A 40 1.73 2.06 -21.11
N GLY A 41 2.99 2.37 -20.83
CA GLY A 41 4.14 1.50 -20.90
C GLY A 41 4.67 1.12 -19.52
N ILE A 42 5.34 -0.02 -19.45
CA ILE A 42 5.90 -0.61 -18.22
C ILE A 42 6.80 0.38 -17.48
N ALA A 43 7.58 1.19 -18.20
CA ALA A 43 8.48 2.18 -17.61
C ALA A 43 7.77 3.25 -16.76
N ALA A 44 6.55 3.67 -17.14
CA ALA A 44 5.80 4.65 -16.36
C ALA A 44 5.26 4.06 -15.05
N VAL A 45 4.88 2.78 -15.06
CA VAL A 45 4.43 2.07 -13.86
C VAL A 45 5.61 1.87 -12.90
N GLU A 46 6.79 1.53 -13.42
CA GLU A 46 7.99 1.37 -12.59
C GLU A 46 8.42 2.70 -11.95
N GLN A 47 8.43 3.80 -12.70
CA GLN A 47 8.74 5.12 -12.15
C GLN A 47 7.76 5.53 -11.05
N MET A 48 6.47 5.19 -11.19
CA MET A 48 5.48 5.47 -10.17
C MET A 48 5.62 4.59 -8.93
N LYS A 49 6.02 3.34 -9.13
CA LYS A 49 6.37 2.43 -8.03
C LYS A 49 7.54 3.01 -7.22
N GLU A 50 8.60 3.44 -7.89
CA GLU A 50 9.75 4.09 -7.25
C GLU A 50 9.34 5.35 -6.48
N GLN A 51 8.48 6.21 -7.06
CA GLN A 51 7.98 7.41 -6.37
C GLN A 51 7.11 7.08 -5.15
N ALA A 52 6.25 6.05 -5.26
CA ALA A 52 5.40 5.60 -4.18
C ALA A 52 6.23 5.02 -3.02
N GLU A 53 7.22 4.19 -3.31
CA GLU A 53 8.14 3.62 -2.32
C GLU A 53 9.01 4.69 -1.66
N LEU A 54 9.52 5.67 -2.41
CA LEU A 54 10.27 6.79 -1.86
C LEU A 54 9.41 7.59 -0.87
N SER A 55 8.19 7.94 -1.27
CA SER A 55 7.32 8.78 -0.43
C SER A 55 6.82 8.04 0.82
N ALA A 56 6.55 6.74 0.69
CA ALA A 56 6.26 5.88 1.83
C ALA A 56 7.46 5.81 2.80
N THR A 57 8.69 5.72 2.26
CA THR A 57 9.93 5.73 3.06
C THR A 57 10.12 7.05 3.79
N GLU A 58 9.93 8.18 3.10
CA GLU A 58 10.04 9.52 3.69
C GLU A 58 8.99 9.72 4.79
N TRP A 59 7.74 9.31 4.55
CA TRP A 59 6.70 9.37 5.57
C TRP A 59 7.06 8.51 6.78
N PHE A 60 7.50 7.28 6.55
CA PHE A 60 7.88 6.34 7.61
C PHE A 60 9.02 6.90 8.47
N LEU A 61 10.13 7.35 7.87
CA LEU A 61 11.26 7.94 8.59
C LEU A 61 10.88 9.23 9.36
N THR A 62 9.92 10.00 8.85
CA THR A 62 9.45 11.23 9.50
C THR A 62 8.63 10.95 10.76
N HIS A 63 7.80 9.91 10.74
CA HIS A 63 6.87 9.59 11.82
C HIS A 63 7.40 8.52 12.79
N HIS A 64 8.36 7.72 12.32
CA HIS A 64 8.97 6.61 13.03
C HIS A 64 10.52 6.71 12.99
N PRO A 65 11.10 7.81 13.52
CA PRO A 65 12.55 8.04 13.48
C PRO A 65 13.36 7.04 14.32
N GLU A 66 12.70 6.20 15.14
CA GLU A 66 13.30 5.13 15.92
C GLU A 66 13.84 3.97 15.05
N PHE A 67 13.33 3.79 13.84
CA PHE A 67 13.75 2.73 12.93
C PHE A 67 15.03 3.10 12.18
N ASN A 68 16.03 2.22 12.24
CA ASN A 68 17.33 2.46 11.61
C ASN A 68 17.70 1.45 10.51
N GLN A 69 17.03 0.29 10.47
CA GLN A 69 17.28 -0.79 9.51
C GLN A 69 15.96 -1.48 9.16
N PHE A 70 15.47 -1.25 7.94
CA PHE A 70 14.22 -1.83 7.47
C PHE A 70 14.22 -1.97 5.95
N SER A 71 13.43 -2.92 5.46
CA SER A 71 13.04 -3.03 4.07
C SER A 71 11.63 -2.45 3.90
N LEU A 72 11.39 -1.79 2.78
CA LEU A 72 10.06 -1.31 2.38
C LEU A 72 9.80 -1.73 0.95
N LYS A 73 8.67 -2.40 0.70
CA LYS A 73 8.29 -2.87 -0.64
C LYS A 73 6.79 -2.72 -0.87
N THR A 74 6.40 -2.14 -2.01
CA THR A 74 4.97 -2.07 -2.34
C THR A 74 4.37 -3.43 -2.72
N LEU A 75 3.09 -3.63 -2.40
CA LEU A 75 2.30 -4.79 -2.85
C LEU A 75 1.51 -4.51 -4.13
N ASP A 76 1.26 -3.24 -4.43
CA ASP A 76 0.17 -2.89 -5.33
C ASP A 76 0.57 -2.62 -6.78
N PHE A 77 1.86 -2.48 -7.09
CA PHE A 77 2.31 -2.05 -8.42
C PHE A 77 2.74 -3.19 -9.35
N ASP A 78 2.95 -4.40 -8.83
CA ASP A 78 3.42 -5.53 -9.63
C ASP A 78 2.34 -6.01 -10.63
N GLY A 79 2.63 -5.88 -11.93
CA GLY A 79 1.78 -6.37 -13.02
C GLY A 79 0.50 -5.56 -13.30
N LYS A 80 0.30 -4.40 -12.67
CA LYS A 80 -0.91 -3.56 -12.88
C LYS A 80 -0.69 -2.51 -13.97
N LYS A 81 -1.78 -2.13 -14.65
CA LYS A 81 -1.77 -1.01 -15.59
C LYS A 81 -1.99 0.29 -14.83
N LEU A 82 -1.41 1.38 -15.33
CA LEU A 82 -1.55 2.71 -14.72
C LEU A 82 -3.00 3.13 -14.45
N LYS A 83 -3.90 2.91 -15.42
CA LYS A 83 -5.32 3.25 -15.25
C LYS A 83 -5.95 2.51 -14.06
N ASP A 84 -5.51 1.29 -13.79
CA ASP A 84 -5.97 0.47 -12.66
C ASP A 84 -5.38 0.98 -11.34
N MET A 85 -4.26 1.70 -11.38
CA MET A 85 -3.67 2.37 -10.23
C MET A 85 -4.38 3.67 -9.89
N SER A 86 -4.71 4.50 -10.88
CA SER A 86 -5.46 5.75 -10.63
C SER A 86 -6.81 5.55 -9.94
N THR A 87 -7.40 4.36 -10.04
CA THR A 87 -8.66 3.97 -9.39
C THR A 87 -8.46 3.16 -8.11
N THR A 88 -7.22 2.81 -7.76
CA THR A 88 -6.90 2.12 -6.52
C THR A 88 -7.03 3.09 -5.36
N SER A 89 -7.88 2.74 -4.39
CA SER A 89 -8.22 3.54 -3.21
C SER A 89 -7.34 3.26 -1.98
N VAL A 90 -6.46 2.27 -2.09
CA VAL A 90 -5.48 1.92 -1.05
C VAL A 90 -4.22 1.36 -1.67
N ILE A 91 -3.08 1.96 -1.32
CA ILE A 91 -1.75 1.45 -1.63
C ILE A 91 -1.14 0.88 -0.35
N THR A 92 -0.50 -0.28 -0.46
CA THR A 92 0.07 -0.98 0.69
C THR A 92 1.55 -1.25 0.51
N PHE A 93 2.30 -1.11 1.60
CA PHE A 93 3.74 -1.34 1.64
C PHE A 93 4.07 -2.30 2.78
N LYS A 94 4.77 -3.39 2.47
CA LYS A 94 5.37 -4.27 3.46
C LYS A 94 6.61 -3.59 4.01
N ILE A 95 6.68 -3.51 5.33
CA ILE A 95 7.83 -3.02 6.08
C ILE A 95 8.32 -4.17 6.93
N GLN A 96 9.60 -4.47 6.85
CA GLN A 96 10.21 -5.49 7.70
C GLN A 96 11.57 -4.99 8.20
N GLU A 97 11.69 -4.92 9.53
CA GLU A 97 12.96 -4.65 10.20
C GLU A 97 13.95 -5.78 9.94
N PHE A 98 15.23 -5.45 10.03
CA PHE A 98 16.29 -6.44 10.02
C PHE A 98 17.50 -5.94 10.78
N ASP A 99 18.32 -6.88 11.26
CA ASP A 99 19.68 -6.64 11.71
C ASP A 99 20.68 -7.28 10.73
N ILE A 100 21.96 -6.92 10.82
CA ILE A 100 23.03 -7.59 10.07
C ILE A 100 23.83 -8.48 11.02
N TYR A 101 23.82 -9.79 10.77
CA TYR A 101 24.60 -10.77 11.52
C TYR A 101 25.42 -11.63 10.56
N ASN A 102 26.75 -11.60 10.68
CA ASN A 102 27.68 -12.31 9.79
C ASN A 102 27.45 -12.01 8.30
N ASP A 103 27.30 -10.73 7.94
CA ASP A 103 27.01 -10.26 6.57
C ASP A 103 25.67 -10.74 5.98
N GLU A 104 24.78 -11.32 6.81
CA GLU A 104 23.44 -11.77 6.40
C GLU A 104 22.34 -11.00 7.16
N PRO A 105 21.21 -10.71 6.51
CA PRO A 105 20.08 -10.04 7.17
C PRO A 105 19.34 -11.00 8.10
N LEU A 106 19.29 -10.65 9.39
CA LEU A 106 18.42 -11.29 10.37
C LEU A 106 17.09 -10.53 10.40
N LEU A 107 16.04 -11.12 9.85
CA LEU A 107 14.72 -10.50 9.76
C LEU A 107 14.07 -10.32 11.13
N GLY A 108 13.49 -9.15 11.36
CA GLY A 108 12.82 -8.76 12.59
C GLY A 108 11.32 -8.53 12.39
N GLU A 109 10.79 -7.56 13.13
CA GLU A 109 9.37 -7.24 13.17
C GLU A 109 8.82 -6.82 11.79
N LYS A 110 7.54 -7.13 11.59
CA LYS A 110 6.81 -6.88 10.35
C LYS A 110 5.71 -5.86 10.60
N SER A 111 5.54 -4.94 9.66
CA SER A 111 4.46 -3.97 9.62
C SER A 111 3.97 -3.76 8.19
N VAL A 112 2.73 -3.29 8.03
CA VAL A 112 2.18 -2.88 6.74
C VAL A 112 1.72 -1.44 6.84
N LEU A 113 2.25 -0.60 5.96
CA LEU A 113 1.81 0.78 5.82
C LEU A 113 0.68 0.85 4.79
N PHE A 114 -0.50 1.26 5.23
CA PHE A 114 -1.65 1.56 4.39
C PHE A 114 -1.64 3.04 4.03
N GLY A 115 -1.62 3.35 2.73
CA GLY A 115 -1.90 4.67 2.19
C GLY A 115 -3.28 4.69 1.55
N PHE A 116 -4.29 5.21 2.25
CA PHE A 116 -5.61 5.39 1.67
C PHE A 116 -5.62 6.63 0.78
N THR A 117 -6.06 6.45 -0.47
CA THR A 117 -5.94 7.49 -1.48
C THR A 117 -7.31 8.10 -1.79
N SER A 118 -7.36 9.42 -1.91
CA SER A 118 -8.56 10.13 -2.35
C SER A 118 -8.55 10.35 -3.88
N TYR A 119 -9.70 10.73 -4.44
CA TYR A 119 -9.84 10.94 -5.88
C TYR A 119 -8.78 11.90 -6.46
N GLY A 120 -8.18 11.48 -7.58
CA GLY A 120 -7.13 12.24 -8.25
C GLY A 120 -5.82 12.31 -7.49
N TRP A 121 -5.51 11.28 -6.67
CA TRP A 121 -4.18 11.07 -6.09
C TRP A 121 -3.12 10.77 -7.15
N ILE A 122 -3.51 10.30 -8.35
CA ILE A 122 -2.66 10.27 -9.54
C ILE A 122 -3.19 11.32 -10.53
N ASN A 123 -2.29 12.17 -11.04
CA ASN A 123 -2.59 13.20 -12.03
C ASN A 123 -1.45 13.36 -13.05
N GLU A 124 -1.57 14.35 -13.94
CA GLU A 124 -0.56 14.72 -14.95
C GLU A 124 0.74 15.35 -14.38
N TYR A 125 0.93 15.28 -13.07
CA TYR A 125 2.15 15.63 -12.34
C TYR A 125 2.64 14.50 -11.44
N GLY A 126 1.92 13.37 -11.37
CA GLY A 126 2.39 12.14 -10.75
C GLY A 126 1.48 11.75 -9.61
N ILE A 127 2.07 11.30 -8.51
CA ILE A 127 1.34 11.01 -7.28
C ILE A 127 1.27 12.26 -6.39
N ASP A 128 0.06 12.67 -6.00
CA ASP A 128 -0.20 13.70 -5.00
C ASP A 128 -0.35 13.06 -3.62
N PHE A 129 0.77 12.98 -2.90
CA PHE A 129 0.82 12.37 -1.57
C PHE A 129 0.07 13.15 -0.48
N ASN A 130 -0.32 14.40 -0.73
CA ASN A 130 -1.21 15.13 0.19
C ASN A 130 -2.62 14.54 0.22
N LYS A 131 -2.96 13.71 -0.78
CA LYS A 131 -4.22 12.97 -0.85
C LYS A 131 -4.09 11.52 -0.37
N VAL A 132 -3.00 11.22 0.35
CA VAL A 132 -2.77 9.91 0.95
C VAL A 132 -2.83 10.02 2.46
N GLN A 133 -3.75 9.27 3.06
CA GLN A 133 -3.86 9.13 4.52
C GLN A 133 -3.20 7.83 4.96
N TRP A 134 -2.19 7.96 5.82
CA TRP A 134 -1.29 6.86 6.18
C TRP A 134 -1.67 6.22 7.52
N PHE A 135 -1.60 4.89 7.57
CA PHE A 135 -1.76 4.09 8.79
C PHE A 135 -0.72 2.98 8.83
N LEU A 136 0.12 2.98 9.86
CA LEU A 136 1.07 1.90 10.12
C LEU A 136 0.38 0.82 10.95
N ILE A 137 0.32 -0.40 10.41
CA ILE A 137 -0.36 -1.55 11.01
C ILE A 137 0.68 -2.61 11.33
N ASN A 138 0.81 -3.00 12.59
CA ASN A 138 1.64 -4.15 13.00
C ASN A 138 0.80 -5.44 13.05
N ASN A 139 1.42 -6.56 13.43
CA ASN A 139 0.74 -7.86 13.51
C ASN A 139 -0.42 -7.87 14.52
N GLU A 140 -0.28 -7.20 15.66
CA GLU A 140 -1.31 -7.11 16.70
C GLU A 140 -2.54 -6.34 16.19
N GLU A 141 -2.32 -5.15 15.62
CA GLU A 141 -3.37 -4.32 15.07
C GLU A 141 -4.04 -5.02 13.89
N TRP A 142 -3.27 -5.67 13.00
CA TRP A 142 -3.86 -6.47 11.92
C TRP A 142 -4.75 -7.60 12.45
N MET A 143 -4.33 -8.29 13.52
CA MET A 143 -5.16 -9.31 14.17
C MET A 143 -6.45 -8.72 14.75
N ASN A 144 -6.39 -7.55 15.37
CA ASN A 144 -7.57 -6.82 15.86
C ASN A 144 -8.52 -6.46 14.71
N MET A 145 -7.97 -5.90 13.62
CA MET A 145 -8.72 -5.53 12.43
C MET A 145 -9.45 -6.74 11.83
N MET A 146 -8.70 -7.83 11.59
CA MET A 146 -9.24 -9.05 11.00
C MET A 146 -10.24 -9.74 11.93
N THR A 147 -10.06 -9.65 13.25
CA THR A 147 -11.03 -10.17 14.22
C THR A 147 -12.34 -9.41 14.12
N ALA A 148 -12.30 -8.07 14.21
CA ALA A 148 -13.50 -7.22 14.13
C ALA A 148 -14.25 -7.39 12.80
N TYR A 149 -13.51 -7.42 11.68
CA TYR A 149 -14.07 -7.71 10.37
C TYR A 149 -14.74 -9.09 10.32
N SER A 150 -14.08 -10.12 10.84
CA SER A 150 -14.62 -11.50 10.80
C SER A 150 -15.87 -11.65 11.66
N LYS A 151 -15.98 -10.94 12.79
CA LYS A 151 -17.20 -10.91 13.61
C LYS A 151 -18.39 -10.41 12.78
N VAL A 152 -18.24 -9.27 12.10
CA VAL A 152 -19.28 -8.70 11.23
C VAL A 152 -19.59 -9.61 10.05
N ALA A 153 -18.57 -10.21 9.45
CA ALA A 153 -18.71 -11.03 8.25
C ALA A 153 -19.34 -12.39 8.51
N SER A 154 -19.29 -12.92 9.75
CA SER A 154 -19.76 -14.28 10.09
C SER A 154 -20.86 -14.35 11.17
N GLY A 155 -21.00 -13.30 11.98
CA GLY A 155 -21.82 -13.30 13.21
C GLY A 155 -21.26 -14.12 14.36
N VAL A 156 -20.02 -14.60 14.27
CA VAL A 156 -19.35 -15.27 15.37
C VAL A 156 -18.90 -14.24 16.39
N GLU A 157 -19.50 -14.23 17.57
CA GLU A 157 -19.17 -13.26 18.63
C GLU A 157 -17.92 -13.65 19.44
N ASN A 158 -17.57 -14.94 19.48
CA ASN A 158 -16.45 -15.43 20.27
C ASN A 158 -15.12 -15.14 19.56
N GLU A 159 -14.42 -14.12 20.05
CA GLU A 159 -13.11 -13.71 19.50
C GLU A 159 -12.04 -14.78 19.62
N SER A 160 -12.08 -15.62 20.65
CA SER A 160 -11.08 -16.70 20.80
C SER A 160 -11.17 -17.69 19.65
N ILE A 161 -12.37 -17.98 19.15
CA ILE A 161 -12.57 -18.87 17.99
C ILE A 161 -12.01 -18.21 16.74
N ILE A 162 -12.31 -16.92 16.53
CA ILE A 162 -11.84 -16.18 15.36
C ILE A 162 -10.32 -16.04 15.36
N ARG A 163 -9.73 -15.62 16.48
CA ARG A 163 -8.28 -15.48 16.62
C ARG A 163 -7.57 -16.80 16.45
N ASP A 164 -8.08 -17.89 17.01
CA ASP A 164 -7.50 -19.22 16.78
C ASP A 164 -7.55 -19.60 15.30
N ALA A 165 -8.68 -19.39 14.62
CA ALA A 165 -8.80 -19.65 13.20
C ALA A 165 -7.86 -18.78 12.35
N LEU A 166 -7.66 -17.50 12.72
CA LEU A 166 -6.72 -16.59 12.04
C LEU A 166 -5.27 -17.02 12.26
N THR A 167 -4.88 -17.36 13.49
CA THR A 167 -3.49 -17.74 13.80
C THR A 167 -3.12 -19.12 13.28
N ASN A 168 -4.03 -20.09 13.40
CA ASN A 168 -3.72 -21.49 13.15
C ASN A 168 -4.29 -22.02 11.84
N GLY A 169 -5.22 -21.29 11.22
CA GLY A 169 -5.95 -21.70 10.04
C GLY A 169 -5.41 -21.10 8.75
N LYS A 170 -6.31 -20.89 7.79
CA LYS A 170 -6.01 -20.23 6.52
C LYS A 170 -7.13 -19.26 6.14
N VAL A 171 -6.79 -18.01 5.88
CA VAL A 171 -7.74 -17.01 5.38
C VAL A 171 -8.11 -17.38 3.93
N LEU A 172 -9.41 -17.45 3.67
CA LEU A 172 -9.98 -17.79 2.37
C LEU A 172 -10.99 -16.72 1.94
N ASN A 173 -11.39 -16.78 0.67
CA ASN A 173 -12.38 -15.87 0.10
C ASN A 173 -13.76 -15.92 0.79
N ARG A 174 -14.10 -17.04 1.44
CA ARG A 174 -15.43 -17.28 2.02
C ARG A 174 -15.43 -17.28 3.55
N GLY A 175 -14.31 -16.97 4.18
CA GLY A 175 -14.15 -17.11 5.62
C GLY A 175 -12.73 -17.54 5.97
N ILE A 176 -12.59 -18.12 7.16
CA ILE A 176 -11.31 -18.60 7.67
C ILE A 176 -11.44 -20.09 7.89
N LYS A 177 -10.59 -20.87 7.24
CA LYS A 177 -10.55 -22.31 7.43
C LYS A 177 -9.73 -22.62 8.68
N GLY A 178 -10.38 -23.03 9.76
CA GLY A 178 -9.73 -23.35 11.02
C GLY A 178 -9.11 -24.75 11.01
N LYS A 179 -8.33 -25.07 12.04
CA LYS A 179 -7.92 -26.45 12.29
C LYS A 179 -9.08 -27.24 12.90
N LYS A 180 -9.14 -28.55 12.60
CA LYS A 180 -10.10 -29.50 13.19
C LYS A 180 -11.59 -29.10 13.06
N GLY A 181 -11.96 -28.40 11.99
CA GLY A 181 -13.35 -28.05 11.69
C GLY A 181 -13.90 -26.83 12.43
N GLN A 182 -13.04 -26.00 13.03
CA GLN A 182 -13.41 -24.69 13.59
C GLN A 182 -13.40 -23.60 12.49
N ASP A 183 -14.12 -23.85 11.41
CA ASP A 183 -14.21 -22.92 10.29
C ASP A 183 -15.08 -21.71 10.68
N VAL A 184 -14.65 -20.51 10.28
CA VAL A 184 -15.40 -19.26 10.43
C VAL A 184 -15.91 -18.86 9.05
N ASP A 185 -17.12 -19.30 8.71
CA ASP A 185 -17.75 -19.01 7.43
C ASP A 185 -18.34 -17.60 7.40
N PHE A 186 -18.06 -16.88 6.31
CA PHE A 186 -18.67 -15.57 6.08
C PHE A 186 -20.03 -15.70 5.39
N TYR A 187 -20.92 -14.77 5.70
CA TYR A 187 -22.25 -14.69 5.14
C TYR A 187 -22.25 -14.63 3.62
N LYS A 188 -23.28 -15.20 3.00
CA LYS A 188 -23.59 -14.97 1.59
C LYS A 188 -24.69 -13.91 1.49
N ILE A 189 -24.29 -12.65 1.46
CA ILE A 189 -25.19 -11.51 1.27
C ILE A 189 -25.21 -11.05 -0.19
N ASP A 190 -26.25 -10.33 -0.58
CA ASP A 190 -26.38 -9.74 -1.91
C ASP A 190 -25.45 -8.52 -2.09
N GLY A 191 -25.16 -8.14 -3.34
CA GLY A 191 -24.20 -7.09 -3.68
C GLY A 191 -24.64 -5.68 -3.22
N ASP A 192 -25.94 -5.47 -3.01
CA ASP A 192 -26.51 -4.24 -2.48
C ASP A 192 -26.67 -4.24 -0.94
N MET A 193 -26.24 -5.31 -0.27
CA MET A 193 -26.28 -5.45 1.18
C MET A 193 -24.94 -5.13 1.83
N TYR A 194 -24.98 -4.47 2.99
CA TYR A 194 -23.81 -4.06 3.74
C TYR A 194 -23.97 -4.44 5.21
N LEU A 195 -22.95 -5.08 5.78
CA LEU A 195 -22.84 -5.25 7.23
C LEU A 195 -21.75 -4.31 7.73
N VAL A 196 -22.00 -3.57 8.80
CA VAL A 196 -21.11 -2.50 9.26
C VAL A 196 -20.84 -2.64 10.75
N THR A 197 -19.59 -2.44 11.16
CA THR A 197 -19.23 -2.18 12.56
C THR A 197 -18.40 -0.92 12.68
N ASP A 198 -18.58 -0.22 13.79
CA ASP A 198 -17.61 0.76 14.22
C ASP A 198 -16.33 0.03 14.68
N TYR A 199 -15.15 0.51 14.29
CA TYR A 199 -13.87 -0.10 14.63
C TYR A 199 -13.02 0.83 15.52
N SER A 200 -12.82 2.06 15.07
CA SER A 200 -12.05 3.08 15.76
C SER A 200 -12.64 4.46 15.51
N ASP A 201 -12.14 5.51 16.18
CA ASP A 201 -12.55 6.90 15.94
C ASP A 201 -12.35 7.35 14.49
N ASP A 202 -11.43 6.69 13.77
CA ASP A 202 -11.11 6.99 12.37
C ASP A 202 -11.85 6.09 11.36
N MET A 203 -12.27 4.88 11.76
CA MET A 203 -12.70 3.84 10.82
C MET A 203 -13.97 3.11 11.21
N LYS A 204 -14.75 2.74 10.19
CA LYS A 204 -15.74 1.65 10.26
C LYS A 204 -15.34 0.54 9.32
N PHE A 205 -15.61 -0.70 9.69
CA PHE A 205 -15.49 -1.82 8.76
C PHE A 205 -16.81 -2.18 8.15
N ILE A 206 -16.75 -2.55 6.88
CA ILE A 206 -17.88 -2.90 6.04
C ILE A 206 -17.61 -4.25 5.41
N TYR A 207 -18.53 -5.18 5.57
CA TYR A 207 -18.56 -6.41 4.81
C TYR A 207 -19.58 -6.28 3.68
N ASN A 208 -19.08 -6.33 2.45
CA ASN A 208 -19.86 -6.39 1.21
C ASN A 208 -19.08 -7.23 0.20
N GLU A 209 -19.80 -8.07 -0.56
CA GLU A 209 -19.21 -8.94 -1.57
C GLU A 209 -17.96 -9.73 -1.09
N ARG A 210 -17.91 -10.23 0.15
CA ARG A 210 -16.73 -10.95 0.68
C ARG A 210 -15.43 -10.14 0.64
N SER A 211 -15.49 -8.85 0.94
CA SER A 211 -14.32 -7.99 0.97
C SER A 211 -14.31 -7.13 2.24
N LEU A 212 -13.12 -6.72 2.66
CA LEU A 212 -12.95 -5.76 3.75
C LEU A 212 -13.08 -4.35 3.18
N GLY A 213 -14.24 -3.75 3.42
CA GLY A 213 -14.46 -2.32 3.25
C GLY A 213 -14.01 -1.56 4.50
N ILE A 214 -13.31 -0.46 4.30
CA ILE A 214 -12.91 0.48 5.34
C ILE A 214 -13.50 1.84 4.98
N TYR A 215 -14.39 2.32 5.83
CA TYR A 215 -14.94 3.66 5.74
C TYR A 215 -14.15 4.60 6.63
N LEU A 216 -13.46 5.56 6.02
CA LEU A 216 -12.69 6.59 6.71
C LEU A 216 -13.62 7.70 7.15
N LYS A 217 -13.84 7.84 8.46
CA LYS A 217 -14.79 8.79 9.03
C LYS A 217 -14.42 10.25 8.72
N LYS A 218 -13.12 10.56 8.67
CA LYS A 218 -12.61 11.90 8.43
C LYS A 218 -12.84 12.38 6.99
N THR A 219 -12.54 11.54 6.00
CA THR A 219 -12.64 11.90 4.58
C THR A 219 -13.96 11.48 3.96
N THR A 220 -14.76 10.68 4.67
CA THR A 220 -16.02 10.08 4.22
C THR A 220 -15.85 9.13 3.03
N ASP A 221 -14.63 8.62 2.82
CA ASP A 221 -14.30 7.70 1.74
C ASP A 221 -14.57 6.24 2.16
N LEU A 222 -15.20 5.47 1.27
CA LEU A 222 -15.26 4.01 1.38
C LEU A 222 -14.19 3.39 0.48
N VAL A 223 -13.26 2.69 1.12
CA VAL A 223 -12.18 1.96 0.47
C VAL A 223 -12.47 0.47 0.59
N GLN A 224 -12.15 -0.30 -0.45
CA GLN A 224 -12.29 -1.75 -0.43
C GLN A 224 -10.93 -2.40 -0.66
N ILE A 225 -10.45 -3.17 0.32
CA ILE A 225 -9.23 -3.96 0.16
C ILE A 225 -9.59 -5.23 -0.61
N LYS A 226 -8.84 -5.49 -1.69
CA LYS A 226 -9.04 -6.70 -2.49
C LYS A 226 -8.74 -7.94 -1.66
N ARG A 227 -9.50 -9.01 -1.91
CA ARG A 227 -9.39 -10.28 -1.18
C ARG A 227 -7.98 -10.86 -1.21
N ASN A 228 -7.32 -10.84 -2.37
CA ASN A 228 -5.94 -11.31 -2.49
C ASN A 228 -4.98 -10.47 -1.62
N SER A 229 -5.14 -9.15 -1.59
CA SER A 229 -4.34 -8.29 -0.72
C SER A 229 -4.57 -8.60 0.76
N ILE A 230 -5.81 -8.89 1.19
CA ILE A 230 -6.09 -9.33 2.57
C ILE A 230 -5.33 -10.62 2.90
N ILE A 231 -5.36 -11.60 1.99
CA ILE A 231 -4.63 -12.87 2.15
C ILE A 231 -3.13 -12.61 2.20
N GLU A 232 -2.57 -11.87 1.24
CA GLU A 232 -1.13 -11.56 1.15
C GLU A 232 -0.60 -10.79 2.36
N ILE A 233 -1.41 -9.89 2.94
CA ILE A 233 -1.07 -9.17 4.17
C ILE A 233 -1.10 -10.13 5.37
N HIS A 234 -2.12 -11.00 5.43
CA HIS A 234 -2.23 -11.96 6.52
C HIS A 234 -1.10 -13.00 6.50
N GLU A 235 -0.81 -13.58 5.33
CA GLU A 235 0.33 -14.48 5.13
C GLU A 235 1.65 -13.76 5.44
N PHE A 236 1.80 -12.49 5.05
CA PHE A 236 3.00 -11.73 5.41
C PHE A 236 3.21 -11.64 6.93
N PHE A 237 2.16 -11.41 7.72
CA PHE A 237 2.29 -11.34 9.17
C PHE A 237 2.51 -12.70 9.84
N PHE A 238 1.85 -13.76 9.38
CA PHE A 238 1.72 -15.00 10.16
C PHE A 238 2.30 -16.26 9.52
N ASP A 239 2.60 -16.25 8.22
CA ASP A 239 3.35 -17.35 7.61
C ASP A 239 4.85 -17.16 7.89
N GLU A 240 5.53 -18.27 8.21
CA GLU A 240 6.99 -18.31 8.33
C GLU A 240 7.59 -18.07 6.93
N ASN A 241 8.45 -17.05 6.81
CA ASN A 241 9.26 -16.80 5.60
C ASN A 241 10.45 -17.76 5.56
#